data_AF-A0A8H4R1G9-F1
#
_entry.id   AF-A0A8H4R1G9-F1
#
_cell.length_a   1.000
_cell.length_b   1.000
_cell.length_c   1.000
_cell.angle_alpha   90.00
_cell.angle_beta   90.00
_cell.angle_gamma   90.00
#
_symmetry.space_group_name_H-M   'P 1'
#
loop_
_entity.id
_entity.type
_entity.pdbx_description
1 polymer ?
#
loop_
_entity_poly.entity_id
_entity_poly.type
_entity_poly.pdbx_seq_one_letter_code
_entity_poly.pdbx_strand_id
1 'polypeptide(L)'
;MSVVRLSRKNIRLLYNSFPRSTQCFTTHHQFSSRQYIYRSMSSESSSSSPNPPSSTAAVGSSTQLKPPPMIFPVSPVPANPLGEGHYIRTAAALIIGDEILNGKTHDRNSHCFAQYCFEHGIDLKRIEVIADNTEEIVEASRRLVKNYDFVITSGGIGPTHDDITYESLAKAFDQKLVHHEETIRRLTEMSKHRKWVGTQNAEQLAATHRMALFPENAEVIFVAEDIWVPVVRLAGKLCIFPGIPALFQKMLHSLTDFIPLPPKNERPLRIQIFTDRPESMIAPYLTSLQERLRPHGIQVGSYPILYKGVFVSLIGRDLSSKTLPGEKDKGKVWLAEVAQEVEREIGGRIVSEEEVAAQKSRPPSPEPSASLSDAKPESANDPSQANEKAKY
;
A
#
# COMPACT_ATOMS: atom_id res chain seq x y z
N MET A 1 23.38 -14.14 39.21
CA MET A 1 23.95 -15.51 39.24
C MET A 1 22.88 -16.46 39.74
N SER A 2 22.46 -17.40 38.91
CA SER A 2 21.94 -18.73 39.28
C SER A 2 21.47 -19.40 38.00
N VAL A 3 22.32 -20.29 37.48
CA VAL A 3 22.13 -21.08 36.27
C VAL A 3 21.32 -22.31 36.66
N VAL A 4 20.17 -22.53 36.00
CA VAL A 4 19.48 -23.82 36.05
C VAL A 4 19.30 -24.32 34.62
N ARG A 5 20.16 -25.28 34.25
CA ARG A 5 20.01 -26.17 33.10
C ARG A 5 18.89 -27.17 33.41
N LEU A 6 17.87 -27.26 32.55
CA LEU A 6 17.01 -28.44 32.49
C LEU A 6 16.81 -28.93 31.04
N SER A 7 17.42 -30.10 30.84
CA SER A 7 17.27 -31.18 29.87
C SER A 7 16.02 -31.23 28.98
N ARG A 8 16.28 -31.47 27.68
CA ARG A 8 15.33 -32.01 26.68
C ARG A 8 15.05 -33.48 26.97
N LYS A 9 13.77 -33.88 27.06
CA LYS A 9 13.24 -35.18 26.60
C LYS A 9 11.72 -35.24 26.78
N ASN A 10 11.07 -35.86 25.80
CA ASN A 10 9.67 -36.30 25.73
C ASN A 10 8.63 -35.25 25.28
N ILE A 11 8.26 -35.29 23.99
CA ILE A 11 6.87 -35.31 23.51
C ILE A 11 6.90 -36.08 22.18
N ARG A 12 6.29 -37.27 22.17
CA ARG A 12 5.98 -38.05 20.98
C ARG A 12 4.56 -38.57 21.18
N LEU A 13 3.76 -38.43 20.12
CA LEU A 13 2.46 -39.06 19.84
C LEU A 13 1.28 -38.60 20.69
N LEU A 14 0.28 -38.02 20.03
CA LEU A 14 -1.09 -38.57 19.96
C LEU A 14 -1.75 -38.09 18.65
N TYR A 15 -2.04 -39.03 17.76
CA TYR A 15 -2.90 -38.91 16.57
C TYR A 15 -3.85 -40.12 16.60
N ASN A 16 -5.08 -39.93 16.08
CA ASN A 16 -6.25 -40.83 15.97
C ASN A 16 -7.20 -40.76 17.19
N SER A 17 -8.55 -40.68 17.08
CA SER A 17 -9.47 -41.13 16.01
C SER A 17 -10.95 -40.69 16.26
N PHE A 18 -11.67 -40.31 15.18
CA PHE A 18 -13.14 -40.43 14.87
C PHE A 18 -14.23 -39.67 15.70
N PRO A 19 -15.51 -39.46 15.21
CA PRO A 19 -16.16 -39.94 13.98
C PRO A 19 -16.96 -38.91 13.11
N ARG A 20 -17.58 -39.45 12.06
CA ARG A 20 -18.36 -38.85 10.95
C ARG A 20 -19.75 -38.29 11.33
N SER A 21 -20.20 -37.41 10.42
CA SER A 21 -21.57 -37.11 9.93
C SER A 21 -22.52 -36.28 10.80
N THR A 22 -22.85 -35.08 10.31
CA THR A 22 -24.24 -34.68 10.03
C THR A 22 -24.24 -33.64 8.89
N GLN A 23 -24.92 -33.95 7.78
CA GLN A 23 -25.22 -33.00 6.71
C GLN A 23 -26.27 -32.02 7.21
N CYS A 24 -26.04 -30.71 7.04
CA CYS A 24 -27.08 -29.71 7.15
C CYS A 24 -27.01 -28.79 5.93
N PHE A 25 -28.06 -28.85 5.12
CA PHE A 25 -28.30 -27.96 3.99
C PHE A 25 -28.57 -26.55 4.52
N THR A 26 -27.82 -25.55 4.05
CA THR A 26 -28.26 -24.15 4.09
C THR A 26 -27.89 -23.46 2.79
N THR A 27 -28.93 -22.87 2.21
CA THR A 27 -29.06 -22.19 0.93
C THR A 27 -28.08 -21.03 0.74
N HIS A 28 -27.36 -21.03 -0.39
CA HIS A 28 -26.56 -19.91 -0.87
C HIS A 28 -27.46 -18.78 -1.38
N HIS A 29 -27.44 -17.63 -0.70
CA HIS A 29 -27.79 -16.35 -1.32
C HIS A 29 -26.56 -15.80 -2.03
N GLN A 30 -26.57 -15.84 -3.36
CA GLN A 30 -25.65 -15.08 -4.22
C GLN A 30 -25.93 -13.58 -4.05
N PHE A 31 -24.91 -12.81 -3.66
CA PHE A 31 -24.87 -11.38 -3.92
C PHE A 31 -23.59 -11.04 -4.68
N SER A 32 -23.81 -10.42 -5.84
CA SER A 32 -22.85 -10.08 -6.89
C SER A 32 -21.79 -9.09 -6.41
N SER A 33 -20.53 -9.50 -6.49
CA SER A 33 -19.35 -8.65 -6.41
C SER A 33 -19.17 -7.92 -7.74
N ARG A 34 -19.27 -6.58 -7.72
CA ARG A 34 -18.98 -5.72 -8.87
C ARG A 34 -17.48 -5.71 -9.14
N GLN A 35 -17.10 -6.18 -10.34
CA GLN A 35 -15.75 -6.05 -10.91
C GLN A 35 -15.48 -4.58 -11.29
N TYR A 36 -14.36 -4.04 -10.81
CA TYR A 36 -13.81 -2.77 -11.29
C TYR A 36 -13.07 -3.01 -12.60
N ILE A 37 -13.64 -2.56 -13.72
CA ILE A 37 -12.98 -2.52 -15.03
C ILE A 37 -12.30 -1.17 -15.20
N TYR A 38 -10.97 -1.17 -15.26
CA TYR A 38 -10.17 -0.01 -15.63
C TYR A 38 -10.28 0.21 -17.15
N ARG A 39 -10.98 1.28 -17.58
CA ARG A 39 -11.09 1.67 -19.00
C ARG A 39 -10.26 2.93 -19.23
N SER A 40 -9.16 2.80 -19.97
CA SER A 40 -8.37 3.93 -20.45
C SER A 40 -9.16 4.71 -21.51
N MET A 41 -9.53 5.95 -21.20
CA MET A 41 -10.08 6.89 -22.18
C MET A 41 -8.93 7.64 -22.86
N SER A 42 -8.72 7.35 -24.15
CA SER A 42 -7.94 8.19 -25.05
C SER A 42 -8.89 9.14 -25.76
N SER A 43 -8.65 10.44 -25.60
CA SER A 43 -9.37 11.53 -26.25
C SER A 43 -8.98 11.63 -27.72
N GLU A 44 -9.93 11.36 -28.63
CA GLU A 44 -9.81 11.73 -30.04
C GLU A 44 -10.41 13.11 -30.26
N SER A 45 -9.57 14.09 -30.61
CA SER A 45 -9.99 15.39 -31.12
C SER A 45 -10.01 15.36 -32.64
N SER A 46 -11.19 15.62 -33.20
CA SER A 46 -11.49 15.75 -34.62
C SER A 46 -10.91 17.03 -35.23
N SER A 47 -10.21 16.92 -36.36
CA SER A 47 -10.07 18.04 -37.32
C SER A 47 -9.99 17.51 -38.75
N SER A 48 -10.90 17.99 -39.59
CA SER A 48 -11.14 17.66 -40.99
C SER A 48 -10.26 18.46 -41.96
N SER A 49 -9.76 17.83 -43.02
CA SER A 49 -9.82 18.32 -44.42
C SER A 49 -9.30 17.28 -45.44
N PRO A 50 -9.79 17.28 -46.69
CA PRO A 50 -9.73 16.15 -47.62
C PRO A 50 -8.68 16.29 -48.73
N ASN A 51 -8.19 15.18 -49.30
CA ASN A 51 -7.54 15.12 -50.61
C ASN A 51 -7.51 13.66 -51.18
N PRO A 52 -7.32 13.47 -52.51
CA PRO A 52 -8.15 12.59 -53.37
C PRO A 52 -7.54 11.17 -53.62
N PRO A 53 -8.22 10.27 -54.38
CA PRO A 53 -8.03 8.83 -54.26
C PRO A 53 -6.91 8.29 -55.16
N SER A 54 -6.17 7.30 -54.67
CA SER A 54 -5.30 6.46 -55.49
C SER A 54 -5.42 4.98 -55.12
N SER A 55 -5.96 4.24 -56.09
CA SER A 55 -5.74 2.83 -56.43
C SER A 55 -5.37 1.81 -55.34
N THR A 56 -6.38 1.01 -54.97
CA THR A 56 -6.35 -0.46 -54.82
C THR A 56 -4.99 -1.17 -54.76
N ALA A 57 -4.68 -1.69 -53.58
CA ALA A 57 -4.10 -3.03 -53.42
C ALA A 57 -4.64 -3.63 -52.11
N ALA A 58 -5.55 -4.61 -52.23
CA ALA A 58 -6.08 -5.35 -51.10
C ALA A 58 -4.97 -6.25 -50.53
N VAL A 59 -4.30 -5.78 -49.48
CA VAL A 59 -3.48 -6.64 -48.62
C VAL A 59 -4.39 -7.11 -47.49
N GLY A 60 -4.71 -8.40 -47.49
CA GLY A 60 -5.51 -9.05 -46.46
C GLY A 60 -4.94 -8.73 -45.08
N SER A 61 -5.72 -7.98 -44.29
CA SER A 61 -5.50 -7.81 -42.87
C SER A 61 -5.69 -9.17 -42.22
N SER A 62 -4.58 -9.92 -42.06
CA SER A 62 -4.55 -11.03 -41.12
C SER A 62 -4.68 -10.43 -39.74
N THR A 63 -5.90 -10.41 -39.22
CA THR A 63 -6.14 -10.19 -37.79
C THR A 63 -5.45 -11.33 -37.06
N GLN A 64 -4.18 -11.12 -36.66
CA GLN A 64 -3.53 -12.00 -35.72
C GLN A 64 -4.36 -11.96 -34.44
N LEU A 65 -5.16 -13.02 -34.24
CA LEU A 65 -5.85 -13.26 -32.99
C LEU A 65 -4.81 -13.20 -31.89
N LYS A 66 -4.97 -12.21 -30.99
CA LYS A 66 -4.12 -12.07 -29.81
C LYS A 66 -4.14 -13.42 -29.09
N PRO A 67 -2.99 -14.05 -28.82
CA PRO A 67 -2.97 -15.35 -28.16
C PRO A 67 -3.78 -15.26 -26.86
N PRO A 68 -4.51 -16.33 -26.49
CA PRO A 68 -5.30 -16.33 -25.26
C PRO A 68 -4.40 -15.97 -24.08
N PRO A 69 -4.92 -15.20 -23.10
CA PRO A 69 -4.13 -14.81 -21.94
C PRO A 69 -3.64 -16.07 -21.23
N MET A 70 -2.33 -16.17 -21.02
CA MET A 70 -1.76 -17.25 -20.23
C MET A 70 -2.19 -17.08 -18.78
N ILE A 71 -2.80 -18.13 -18.23
CA ILE A 71 -3.28 -18.21 -16.86
C ILE A 71 -2.63 -19.42 -16.17
N PHE A 72 -2.28 -19.24 -14.90
CA PHE A 72 -1.72 -20.25 -14.02
C PHE A 72 -2.65 -20.46 -12.81
N PRO A 73 -2.70 -21.68 -12.24
CA PRO A 73 -3.49 -21.89 -11.03
C PRO A 73 -2.95 -21.06 -9.85
N VAL A 74 -3.85 -20.46 -9.07
CA VAL A 74 -3.50 -19.84 -7.78
C VAL A 74 -3.25 -20.90 -6.72
N SER A 75 -2.45 -20.57 -5.72
CA SER A 75 -2.24 -21.45 -4.56
C SER A 75 -3.56 -21.63 -3.78
N PRO A 76 -3.77 -22.78 -3.12
CA PRO A 76 -4.92 -22.96 -2.25
C PRO A 76 -4.85 -21.99 -1.07
N VAL A 77 -5.99 -21.41 -0.70
CA VAL A 77 -6.10 -20.55 0.47
C VAL A 77 -5.96 -21.42 1.74
N PRO A 78 -4.98 -21.14 2.62
CA PRO A 78 -4.80 -21.91 3.84
C PRO A 78 -5.94 -21.61 4.83
N ALA A 79 -6.25 -22.59 5.69
CA ALA A 79 -7.05 -22.32 6.88
C ALA A 79 -6.32 -21.29 7.78
N ASN A 80 -7.06 -20.52 8.58
CA ASN A 80 -6.46 -19.50 9.44
C ASN A 80 -5.40 -20.11 10.37
N PRO A 81 -4.10 -19.81 10.16
CA PRO A 81 -3.03 -20.42 10.94
C PRO A 81 -2.97 -19.88 12.38
N LEU A 82 -3.63 -18.74 12.66
CA LEU A 82 -3.73 -18.17 13.99
C LEU A 82 -4.89 -18.75 14.82
N GLY A 83 -5.76 -19.56 14.21
CA GLY A 83 -6.98 -20.06 14.81
C GLY A 83 -8.18 -19.12 14.65
N GLU A 84 -9.39 -19.65 14.82
CA GLU A 84 -10.62 -18.86 14.67
C GLU A 84 -10.65 -17.66 15.62
N GLY A 85 -11.06 -16.49 15.11
CA GLY A 85 -11.14 -15.24 15.88
C GLY A 85 -9.79 -14.54 16.11
N HIS A 86 -8.68 -15.13 15.68
CA HIS A 86 -7.36 -14.49 15.74
C HIS A 86 -6.96 -13.93 14.36
N TYR A 87 -6.48 -12.69 14.37
CA TYR A 87 -6.18 -11.91 13.17
C TYR A 87 -4.84 -11.21 13.31
N ILE A 88 -4.22 -10.89 12.17
CA ILE A 88 -3.07 -9.98 12.09
C ILE A 88 -3.50 -8.61 12.63
N ARG A 89 -2.76 -8.07 13.61
CA ARG A 89 -3.05 -6.76 14.21
C ARG A 89 -2.00 -5.73 13.92
N THR A 90 -0.74 -6.13 13.82
CA THR A 90 0.39 -5.22 13.60
C THR A 90 1.16 -5.57 12.34
N ALA A 91 1.65 -4.54 11.65
CA ALA A 91 2.52 -4.73 10.50
C ALA A 91 3.76 -3.84 10.51
N ALA A 92 4.76 -4.25 9.74
CA ALA A 92 5.89 -3.42 9.35
C ALA A 92 6.30 -3.65 7.89
N ALA A 93 6.93 -2.66 7.28
CA ALA A 93 7.50 -2.74 5.94
C ALA A 93 9.02 -2.55 5.97
N LEU A 94 9.72 -3.36 5.19
CA LEU A 94 11.14 -3.23 4.90
C LEU A 94 11.33 -2.98 3.40
N ILE A 95 11.59 -1.73 3.04
CA ILE A 95 11.85 -1.32 1.66
C ILE A 95 13.37 -1.40 1.43
N ILE A 96 13.78 -2.14 0.41
CA ILE A 96 15.18 -2.43 0.11
C ILE A 96 15.48 -1.84 -1.26
N GLY A 97 16.39 -0.86 -1.31
CA GLY A 97 16.75 -0.20 -2.56
C GLY A 97 17.54 1.09 -2.34
N ASP A 98 18.77 1.13 -2.81
CA ASP A 98 19.62 2.33 -2.77
C ASP A 98 18.99 3.51 -3.54
N GLU A 99 18.21 3.25 -4.58
CA GLU A 99 17.50 4.26 -5.36
C GLU A 99 16.38 4.96 -4.59
N ILE A 100 15.88 4.32 -3.53
CA ILE A 100 14.93 4.95 -2.61
C ILE A 100 15.70 5.87 -1.66
N LEU A 101 16.81 5.37 -1.09
CA LEU A 101 17.64 6.15 -0.15
C LEU A 101 18.27 7.38 -0.80
N ASN A 102 18.71 7.28 -2.05
CA ASN A 102 19.29 8.42 -2.78
C ASN A 102 18.24 9.31 -3.47
N GLY A 103 16.94 9.01 -3.31
CA GLY A 103 15.83 9.82 -3.81
C GLY A 103 15.61 9.77 -5.32
N LYS A 104 16.31 8.89 -6.05
CA LYS A 104 16.09 8.68 -7.49
C LYS A 104 14.68 8.16 -7.78
N THR A 105 14.17 7.28 -6.92
CA THR A 105 12.85 6.69 -7.05
C THR A 105 11.98 7.10 -5.88
N HIS A 106 10.79 7.63 -6.18
CA HIS A 106 9.79 7.88 -5.15
C HIS A 106 9.18 6.56 -4.67
N ASP A 107 9.31 6.25 -3.38
CA ASP A 107 8.69 5.07 -2.78
C ASP A 107 7.17 5.15 -2.82
N ARG A 108 6.55 4.32 -3.66
CA ARG A 108 5.09 4.17 -3.77
C ARG A 108 4.59 2.92 -3.04
N ASN A 109 5.49 2.00 -2.72
CA ASN A 109 5.15 0.68 -2.20
C ASN A 109 4.83 0.77 -0.71
N SER A 110 5.62 1.53 0.06
CA SER A 110 5.29 1.79 1.47
C SER A 110 3.99 2.56 1.63
N HIS A 111 3.71 3.54 0.76
CA HIS A 111 2.44 4.25 0.74
C HIS A 111 1.27 3.31 0.45
N CYS A 112 1.38 2.49 -0.60
CA CYS A 112 0.37 1.48 -0.94
C CYS A 112 0.14 0.50 0.22
N PHE A 113 1.20 0.09 0.91
CA PHE A 113 1.11 -0.82 2.06
C PHE A 113 0.47 -0.15 3.28
N ALA A 114 0.75 1.13 3.52
CA ALA A 114 0.12 1.90 4.58
C ALA A 114 -1.39 2.06 4.36
N GLN A 115 -1.81 2.32 3.12
CA GLN A 115 -3.23 2.35 2.74
C GLN A 115 -3.87 0.98 2.97
N TYR A 116 -3.25 -0.09 2.45
CA TYR A 116 -3.71 -1.46 2.65
C TYR A 116 -3.89 -1.81 4.13
N CYS A 117 -2.91 -1.51 4.97
CA CYS A 117 -2.98 -1.78 6.40
C CYS A 117 -4.16 -1.04 7.04
N PHE A 118 -4.32 0.25 6.74
CA PHE A 118 -5.42 1.05 7.25
C PHE A 118 -6.79 0.47 6.84
N GLU A 119 -6.97 0.20 5.54
CA GLU A 119 -8.20 -0.35 4.97
C GLU A 119 -8.58 -1.72 5.53
N HIS A 120 -7.59 -2.49 5.98
CA HIS A 120 -7.78 -3.82 6.56
C HIS A 120 -7.71 -3.85 8.09
N GLY A 121 -7.57 -2.70 8.76
CA GLY A 121 -7.53 -2.61 10.22
C GLY A 121 -6.27 -3.16 10.86
N ILE A 122 -5.18 -3.22 10.11
CA ILE A 122 -3.85 -3.55 10.58
C ILE A 122 -3.14 -2.25 10.97
N ASP A 123 -2.54 -2.25 12.15
CA ASP A 123 -1.75 -1.13 12.66
C ASP A 123 -0.34 -1.19 12.09
N LEU A 124 -0.06 -0.37 11.07
CA LEU A 124 1.29 -0.26 10.50
C LEU A 124 2.19 0.51 11.47
N LYS A 125 3.05 -0.23 12.16
CA LYS A 125 3.90 0.30 13.24
C LYS A 125 5.21 0.88 12.75
N ARG A 126 5.69 0.43 11.59
CA ARG A 126 7.00 0.84 11.09
C ARG A 126 7.15 0.65 9.58
N ILE A 127 7.82 1.59 8.95
CA ILE A 127 8.40 1.46 7.62
C ILE A 127 9.89 1.75 7.77
N GLU A 128 10.75 0.85 7.30
CA GLU A 128 12.19 1.05 7.23
C GLU A 128 12.61 1.00 5.76
N VAL A 129 13.43 1.96 5.34
CA VAL A 129 14.08 1.96 4.03
C VAL A 129 15.56 1.71 4.28
N ILE A 130 16.13 0.69 3.66
CA ILE A 130 17.52 0.29 3.83
C ILE A 130 18.21 0.09 2.48
N ALA A 131 19.54 0.09 2.52
CA ALA A 131 20.39 -0.17 1.35
C ALA A 131 20.31 -1.63 0.92
N ASP A 132 20.76 -1.91 -0.30
CA ASP A 132 21.00 -3.26 -0.82
C ASP A 132 22.26 -3.86 -0.16
N ASN A 133 22.19 -4.05 1.16
CA ASN A 133 23.27 -4.57 1.99
C ASN A 133 22.79 -5.77 2.82
N THR A 134 23.55 -6.87 2.77
CA THR A 134 23.19 -8.12 3.45
C THR A 134 23.03 -7.96 4.96
N GLU A 135 23.95 -7.28 5.62
CA GLU A 135 23.93 -7.12 7.08
C GLU A 135 22.72 -6.31 7.55
N GLU A 136 22.40 -5.22 6.84
CA GLU A 136 21.21 -4.40 7.08
C GLU A 136 19.91 -5.21 6.89
N ILE A 137 19.80 -5.96 5.79
CA ILE A 137 18.62 -6.80 5.52
C ILE A 137 18.47 -7.87 6.60
N VAL A 138 19.56 -8.51 7.02
CA VAL A 138 19.56 -9.55 8.06
C VAL A 138 19.12 -8.99 9.41
N GLU A 139 19.66 -7.85 9.84
CA GLU A 139 19.28 -7.21 11.11
C GLU A 139 17.81 -6.83 11.10
N ALA A 140 17.41 -6.04 10.10
CA ALA A 140 16.08 -5.46 10.04
C ALA A 140 15.00 -6.54 9.92
N SER A 141 15.18 -7.51 9.02
CA SER A 141 14.19 -8.58 8.83
C SER A 141 13.95 -9.40 10.10
N ARG A 142 15.02 -9.78 10.83
CA ARG A 142 14.91 -10.50 12.11
C ARG A 142 14.18 -9.67 13.16
N ARG A 143 14.55 -8.41 13.29
CA ARG A 143 13.97 -7.49 14.28
C ARG A 143 12.48 -7.24 14.00
N LEU A 144 12.11 -7.01 12.74
CA LEU A 144 10.72 -6.77 12.36
C LEU A 144 9.86 -8.02 12.54
N VAL A 145 10.33 -9.20 12.11
CA VAL A 145 9.58 -10.47 12.26
C VAL A 145 9.35 -10.84 13.72
N LYS A 146 10.32 -10.52 14.59
CA LYS A 146 10.19 -10.72 16.04
C LYS A 146 9.08 -9.85 16.64
N ASN A 147 8.93 -8.61 16.17
CA ASN A 147 8.12 -7.59 16.86
C ASN A 147 6.70 -7.42 16.27
N TYR A 148 6.44 -7.91 15.07
CA TYR A 148 5.18 -7.67 14.35
C TYR A 148 4.54 -8.96 13.84
N ASP A 149 3.23 -8.90 13.54
CA ASP A 149 2.46 -10.07 13.07
C ASP A 149 2.64 -10.30 11.57
N PHE A 150 2.74 -9.21 10.80
CA PHE A 150 2.86 -9.23 9.35
C PHE A 150 3.97 -8.29 8.90
N VAL A 151 4.98 -8.83 8.21
CA VAL A 151 6.09 -8.02 7.70
C VAL A 151 6.12 -8.18 6.20
N ILE A 152 6.29 -7.09 5.47
CA ILE A 152 6.55 -7.15 4.03
C ILE A 152 7.97 -6.68 3.73
N THR A 153 8.56 -7.24 2.68
CA THR A 153 9.68 -6.59 1.99
C THR A 153 9.27 -6.14 0.60
N SER A 154 9.95 -5.13 0.06
CA SER A 154 9.82 -4.74 -1.34
C SER A 154 11.17 -4.31 -1.90
N GLY A 155 11.58 -4.92 -3.02
CA GLY A 155 12.85 -4.62 -3.70
C GLY A 155 13.84 -5.78 -3.66
N GLY A 156 14.91 -5.67 -4.46
CA GLY A 156 16.06 -6.58 -4.45
C GLY A 156 15.79 -8.05 -4.78
N ILE A 157 14.80 -8.37 -5.65
CA ILE A 157 14.46 -9.75 -6.06
C ILE A 157 14.54 -10.01 -7.58
N GLY A 158 15.09 -9.06 -8.34
CA GLY A 158 15.32 -9.20 -9.77
C GLY A 158 16.55 -10.05 -10.10
N PRO A 159 17.01 -9.98 -11.37
CA PRO A 159 18.09 -10.81 -11.87
C PRO A 159 19.47 -10.14 -11.77
N THR A 160 19.62 -8.93 -11.21
CA THR A 160 20.90 -8.21 -11.17
C THR A 160 21.72 -8.53 -9.92
N HIS A 161 22.93 -7.99 -9.81
CA HIS A 161 23.89 -8.39 -8.76
C HIS A 161 23.58 -7.76 -7.39
N ASP A 162 22.92 -6.61 -7.42
CA ASP A 162 22.34 -5.86 -6.30
C ASP A 162 21.02 -6.48 -5.80
N ASP A 163 20.36 -7.36 -6.56
CA ASP A 163 19.18 -8.09 -6.12
C ASP A 163 19.51 -9.23 -5.13
N ILE A 164 19.81 -8.85 -3.88
CA ILE A 164 20.32 -9.76 -2.84
C ILE A 164 19.30 -10.13 -1.75
N THR A 165 18.02 -9.79 -1.93
CA THR A 165 17.01 -9.95 -0.85
C THR A 165 16.79 -11.41 -0.47
N TYR A 166 16.61 -12.32 -1.43
CA TYR A 166 16.42 -13.75 -1.11
C TYR A 166 17.66 -14.36 -0.42
N GLU A 167 18.86 -14.03 -0.90
CA GLU A 167 20.12 -14.51 -0.31
C GLU A 167 20.30 -13.99 1.12
N SER A 168 20.07 -12.69 1.32
CA SER A 168 20.20 -12.07 2.63
C SER A 168 19.16 -12.60 3.62
N LEU A 169 17.93 -12.85 3.17
CA LEU A 169 16.90 -13.47 4.00
C LEU A 169 17.18 -14.95 4.28
N ALA A 170 17.74 -15.70 3.33
CA ALA A 170 18.21 -17.06 3.60
C ALA A 170 19.25 -17.08 4.74
N LYS A 171 20.24 -16.16 4.70
CA LYS A 171 21.21 -15.94 5.78
C LYS A 171 20.52 -15.52 7.08
N ALA A 172 19.50 -14.66 7.02
CA ALA A 172 18.76 -14.19 8.19
C ALA A 172 17.99 -15.32 8.90
N PHE A 173 17.49 -16.32 8.18
CA PHE A 173 16.72 -17.42 8.76
C PHE A 173 17.47 -18.76 8.79
N ASP A 174 18.80 -18.72 8.63
CA ASP A 174 19.70 -19.88 8.65
C ASP A 174 19.26 -20.99 7.68
N GLN A 175 18.85 -20.59 6.48
CA GLN A 175 18.38 -21.50 5.43
C GLN A 175 19.33 -21.54 4.24
N LYS A 176 19.31 -22.67 3.53
CA LYS A 176 19.93 -22.77 2.20
C LYS A 176 19.02 -22.15 1.15
N LEU A 177 19.60 -21.84 0.01
CA LEU A 177 18.86 -21.43 -1.19
C LEU A 177 18.62 -22.65 -2.10
N VAL A 178 17.40 -22.77 -2.61
CA VAL A 178 16.98 -23.84 -3.54
C VAL A 178 16.12 -23.27 -4.65
N HIS A 179 16.24 -23.85 -5.85
CA HIS A 179 15.39 -23.45 -6.96
C HIS A 179 13.96 -23.95 -6.75
N HIS A 180 12.99 -23.07 -6.99
CA HIS A 180 11.58 -23.44 -6.97
C HIS A 180 11.09 -23.74 -8.40
N GLU A 181 11.00 -25.03 -8.71
CA GLU A 181 10.70 -25.54 -10.06
C GLU A 181 9.44 -24.96 -10.70
N GLU A 182 8.35 -24.82 -9.93
CA GLU A 182 7.10 -24.25 -10.47
C GLU A 182 7.25 -22.76 -10.82
N THR A 183 8.06 -22.01 -10.07
CA THR A 183 8.33 -20.60 -10.42
C THR A 183 9.16 -20.52 -11.70
N ILE A 184 10.17 -21.37 -11.84
CA ILE A 184 10.97 -21.46 -13.08
C ILE A 184 10.06 -21.80 -14.26
N ARG A 185 9.19 -22.82 -14.11
CA ARG A 185 8.22 -23.20 -15.14
C ARG A 185 7.35 -22.02 -15.57
N ARG A 186 6.74 -21.29 -14.63
CA ARG A 186 5.89 -20.12 -14.93
C ARG A 186 6.67 -18.98 -15.58
N LEU A 187 7.89 -18.73 -15.11
CA LEU A 187 8.79 -17.71 -15.67
C LEU A 187 9.14 -18.03 -17.14
N THR A 188 9.53 -19.28 -17.42
CA THR A 188 9.83 -19.75 -18.77
C THR A 188 8.60 -19.66 -19.67
N GLU A 189 7.43 -20.13 -19.20
CA GLU A 189 6.18 -20.07 -19.96
C GLU A 189 5.76 -18.64 -20.27
N MET A 190 5.83 -17.73 -19.29
CA MET A 190 5.47 -16.32 -19.49
C MET A 190 6.45 -15.59 -20.41
N SER A 191 7.69 -16.05 -20.48
CA SER A 191 8.75 -15.41 -21.25
C SER A 191 8.92 -16.00 -22.66
N LYS A 192 8.35 -17.18 -22.96
CA LYS A 192 8.57 -17.93 -24.22
C LYS A 192 8.28 -17.15 -25.51
N HIS A 193 7.38 -16.17 -25.45
CA HIS A 193 7.01 -15.34 -26.60
C HIS A 193 7.85 -14.06 -26.73
N ARG A 194 8.77 -13.81 -25.78
CA ARG A 194 9.63 -12.64 -25.81
C ARG A 194 10.82 -12.91 -26.72
N LYS A 195 11.08 -11.99 -27.66
CA LYS A 195 12.08 -12.13 -28.72
C LYS A 195 13.48 -12.48 -28.23
N TRP A 196 13.83 -12.09 -27.01
CA TRP A 196 15.17 -12.26 -26.43
C TRP A 196 15.39 -13.57 -25.67
N VAL A 197 14.34 -14.35 -25.36
CA VAL A 197 14.52 -15.58 -24.56
C VAL A 197 15.32 -16.64 -25.32
N GLY A 198 15.14 -16.74 -26.63
CA GLY A 198 15.92 -17.63 -27.49
C GLY A 198 17.37 -17.18 -27.74
N THR A 199 17.78 -16.01 -27.24
CA THR A 199 19.11 -15.42 -27.46
C THR A 199 19.95 -15.33 -26.19
N GLN A 200 19.45 -15.84 -25.04
CA GLN A 200 20.18 -15.78 -23.78
C GLN A 200 21.35 -16.78 -23.78
N ASN A 201 22.52 -16.32 -23.32
CA ASN A 201 23.63 -17.22 -23.00
C ASN A 201 23.41 -17.90 -21.63
N ALA A 202 24.30 -18.84 -21.27
CA ALA A 202 24.19 -19.59 -20.02
C ALA A 202 24.18 -18.70 -18.77
N GLU A 203 25.00 -17.65 -18.73
CA GLU A 203 25.08 -16.72 -17.59
C GLU A 203 23.80 -15.90 -17.43
N GLN A 204 23.22 -15.42 -18.53
CA GLN A 204 21.97 -14.67 -18.54
C GLN A 204 20.78 -15.54 -18.12
N LEU A 205 20.77 -16.81 -18.52
CA LEU A 205 19.77 -17.77 -18.09
C LEU A 205 19.91 -18.07 -16.59
N ALA A 206 21.14 -18.27 -16.10
CA ALA A 206 21.41 -18.44 -14.68
C ALA A 206 20.94 -17.23 -13.86
N ALA A 207 21.24 -16.01 -14.30
CA ALA A 207 20.77 -14.78 -13.67
C ALA A 207 19.24 -14.68 -13.63
N THR A 208 18.58 -15.13 -14.70
CA THR A 208 17.10 -15.20 -14.76
C THR A 208 16.55 -16.21 -13.76
N HIS A 209 17.17 -17.39 -13.64
CA HIS A 209 16.75 -18.44 -12.69
C HIS A 209 17.01 -18.08 -11.23
N ARG A 210 17.92 -17.13 -10.93
CA ARG A 210 18.13 -16.62 -9.56
C ARG A 210 16.86 -15.96 -8.98
N MET A 211 15.97 -15.42 -9.82
CA MET A 211 14.68 -14.89 -9.36
C MET A 211 13.72 -15.97 -8.81
N ALA A 212 14.04 -17.25 -9.00
CA ALA A 212 13.32 -18.40 -8.47
C ALA A 212 14.17 -19.20 -7.46
N LEU A 213 15.28 -18.63 -6.98
CA LEU A 213 16.16 -19.21 -5.98
C LEU A 213 15.74 -18.70 -4.59
N PHE A 214 15.04 -19.53 -3.82
CA PHE A 214 14.38 -19.14 -2.58
C PHE A 214 14.98 -19.86 -1.36
N PRO A 215 14.79 -19.33 -0.13
CA PRO A 215 15.09 -20.08 1.08
C PRO A 215 14.35 -21.42 1.13
N GLU A 216 15.04 -22.50 1.51
CA GLU A 216 14.58 -23.90 1.41
C GLU A 216 13.22 -24.19 2.05
N ASN A 217 12.90 -23.53 3.17
CA ASN A 217 11.64 -23.73 3.90
C ASN A 217 10.64 -22.59 3.66
N ALA A 218 10.81 -21.82 2.59
CA ALA A 218 9.88 -20.76 2.25
C ALA A 218 8.54 -21.31 1.76
N GLU A 219 7.45 -20.67 2.18
CA GLU A 219 6.14 -20.91 1.59
C GLU A 219 6.03 -20.08 0.30
N VAL A 220 5.75 -20.74 -0.83
CA VAL A 220 5.62 -20.07 -2.13
C VAL A 220 4.15 -19.96 -2.50
N ILE A 221 3.63 -18.73 -2.55
CA ILE A 221 2.21 -18.45 -2.71
C ILE A 221 1.96 -17.73 -4.03
N PHE A 222 1.30 -18.41 -4.97
CA PHE A 222 0.84 -17.79 -6.21
C PHE A 222 -0.52 -17.14 -5.98
N VAL A 223 -0.52 -15.81 -5.83
CA VAL A 223 -1.71 -15.04 -5.44
C VAL A 223 -2.59 -14.63 -6.62
N ALA A 224 -2.10 -14.70 -7.86
CA ALA A 224 -2.87 -14.32 -9.06
C ALA A 224 -2.52 -15.20 -10.27
N GLU A 225 -3.50 -15.38 -11.15
CA GLU A 225 -3.41 -16.31 -12.29
C GLU A 225 -2.54 -15.80 -13.44
N ASP A 226 -2.48 -14.49 -13.64
CA ASP A 226 -1.87 -13.85 -14.81
C ASP A 226 -0.46 -13.30 -14.55
N ILE A 227 0.16 -13.68 -13.43
CA ILE A 227 1.54 -13.35 -13.08
C ILE A 227 2.31 -14.62 -12.73
N TRP A 228 3.61 -14.63 -13.05
CA TRP A 228 4.50 -15.75 -12.72
C TRP A 228 5.15 -15.61 -11.34
N VAL A 229 5.24 -14.38 -10.83
CA VAL A 229 5.95 -14.06 -9.57
C VAL A 229 5.09 -14.45 -8.38
N PRO A 230 5.58 -15.33 -7.47
CA PRO A 230 4.88 -15.65 -6.23
C PRO A 230 5.17 -14.62 -5.13
N VAL A 231 4.33 -14.58 -4.11
CA VAL A 231 4.71 -14.08 -2.79
C VAL A 231 5.48 -15.19 -2.07
N VAL A 232 6.72 -14.93 -1.68
CA VAL A 232 7.53 -15.87 -0.90
C VAL A 232 7.42 -15.49 0.57
N ARG A 233 6.95 -16.42 1.40
CA ARG A 233 6.71 -16.20 2.84
C ARG A 233 7.69 -16.98 3.70
N LEU A 234 8.33 -16.29 4.65
CA LEU A 234 9.24 -16.85 5.65
C LEU A 234 8.68 -16.70 7.06
N ALA A 235 9.00 -17.66 7.92
CA ALA A 235 8.62 -17.67 9.33
C ALA A 235 7.11 -17.45 9.59
N GLY A 236 6.26 -17.80 8.62
CA GLY A 236 4.81 -17.59 8.66
C GLY A 236 4.35 -16.11 8.67
N LYS A 237 5.27 -15.14 8.59
CA LYS A 237 4.99 -13.71 8.82
C LYS A 237 5.58 -12.76 7.77
N LEU A 238 6.79 -13.05 7.29
CA LEU A 238 7.52 -12.18 6.38
C LEU A 238 7.18 -12.51 4.94
N CYS A 239 6.49 -11.63 4.23
CA CYS A 239 6.12 -11.79 2.83
C CYS A 239 7.01 -10.92 1.94
N ILE A 240 7.68 -11.54 0.98
CA ILE A 240 8.65 -10.89 0.09
C ILE A 240 7.93 -10.49 -1.20
N PHE A 241 8.05 -9.22 -1.59
CA PHE A 241 7.43 -8.67 -2.79
C PHE A 241 8.45 -8.02 -3.73
N PRO A 242 8.13 -7.90 -5.03
CA PRO A 242 8.91 -7.13 -5.98
C PRO A 242 8.93 -5.62 -5.65
N GLY A 243 9.97 -4.94 -6.13
CA GLY A 243 10.08 -3.48 -6.07
C GLY A 243 9.20 -2.73 -7.08
N ILE A 244 8.76 -3.40 -8.15
CA ILE A 244 7.95 -2.78 -9.22
C ILE A 244 6.56 -2.41 -8.68
N PRO A 245 6.17 -1.11 -8.64
CA PRO A 245 4.96 -0.70 -7.91
C PRO A 245 3.66 -1.32 -8.37
N ALA A 246 3.45 -1.42 -9.69
CA ALA A 246 2.23 -2.02 -10.23
C ALA A 246 2.11 -3.52 -9.88
N LEU A 247 3.25 -4.22 -9.84
CA LEU A 247 3.28 -5.64 -9.50
C LEU A 247 3.12 -5.83 -7.98
N PHE A 248 3.81 -5.02 -7.18
CA PHE A 248 3.65 -4.98 -5.72
C PHE A 248 2.19 -4.78 -5.33
N GLN A 249 1.54 -3.72 -5.85
CA GLN A 249 0.16 -3.39 -5.56
C GLN A 249 -0.78 -4.55 -5.92
N LYS A 250 -0.61 -5.15 -7.10
CA LYS A 250 -1.44 -6.27 -7.54
C LYS A 250 -1.28 -7.49 -6.62
N MET A 251 -0.03 -7.85 -6.31
CA MET A 251 0.26 -8.99 -5.45
C MET A 251 -0.27 -8.78 -4.03
N LEU A 252 -0.09 -7.59 -3.46
CA LEU A 252 -0.57 -7.25 -2.11
C LEU A 252 -2.08 -7.39 -1.99
N HIS A 253 -2.85 -6.82 -2.92
CA HIS A 253 -4.31 -6.95 -2.88
C HIS A 253 -4.76 -8.40 -3.11
N SER A 254 -4.06 -9.14 -3.98
CA SER A 254 -4.38 -10.55 -4.23
C SER A 254 -4.00 -11.46 -3.05
N LEU A 255 -3.07 -11.04 -2.19
CA LEU A 255 -2.69 -11.78 -0.98
C LEU A 255 -3.77 -11.73 0.10
N THR A 256 -4.73 -10.80 0.04
CA THR A 256 -5.78 -10.58 1.05
C THR A 256 -6.49 -11.86 1.48
N ASP A 257 -6.77 -12.77 0.56
CA ASP A 257 -7.48 -14.02 0.86
C ASP A 257 -6.60 -15.04 1.60
N PHE A 258 -5.27 -14.88 1.54
CA PHE A 258 -4.29 -15.80 2.12
C PHE A 258 -3.84 -15.40 3.53
N ILE A 259 -4.36 -14.29 4.07
CA ILE A 259 -3.97 -13.76 5.37
C ILE A 259 -5.20 -13.53 6.27
N PRO A 260 -5.11 -13.86 7.57
CA PRO A 260 -6.23 -13.70 8.49
C PRO A 260 -6.39 -12.24 8.92
N LEU A 261 -7.22 -11.50 8.19
CA LEU A 261 -7.45 -10.07 8.40
C LEU A 261 -8.58 -9.79 9.39
N PRO A 262 -8.50 -8.69 10.14
CA PRO A 262 -9.61 -8.22 10.97
C PRO A 262 -10.93 -8.14 10.18
N PRO A 263 -12.05 -8.51 10.81
CA PRO A 263 -13.36 -8.45 10.18
C PRO A 263 -13.75 -6.99 9.93
N LYS A 264 -14.61 -6.74 8.93
CA LYS A 264 -14.93 -5.39 8.45
C LYS A 264 -15.41 -4.42 9.54
N ASN A 265 -16.15 -4.92 10.53
CA ASN A 265 -16.67 -4.15 11.66
C ASN A 265 -15.58 -3.71 12.68
N GLU A 266 -14.37 -4.28 12.61
CA GLU A 266 -13.23 -3.89 13.45
C GLU A 266 -12.26 -2.95 12.72
N ARG A 267 -12.50 -2.65 11.44
CA ARG A 267 -11.61 -1.82 10.63
C ARG A 267 -11.87 -0.34 10.89
N PRO A 268 -10.83 0.50 10.89
CA PRO A 268 -10.98 1.93 11.10
C PRO A 268 -11.69 2.57 9.90
N LEU A 269 -12.42 3.63 10.18
CA LEU A 269 -13.02 4.54 9.23
C LEU A 269 -12.22 5.85 9.26
N ARG A 270 -12.19 6.53 8.12
CA ARG A 270 -11.66 7.88 7.98
C ARG A 270 -12.74 8.76 7.38
N ILE A 271 -13.09 9.83 8.07
CA ILE A 271 -13.94 10.89 7.52
C ILE A 271 -13.10 12.16 7.40
N GLN A 272 -13.16 12.79 6.23
CA GLN A 272 -12.46 14.04 5.98
C GLN A 272 -13.47 15.18 5.83
N ILE A 273 -13.16 16.29 6.48
CA ILE A 273 -13.93 17.53 6.44
C ILE A 273 -13.02 18.63 5.94
N PHE A 274 -13.45 19.37 4.93
CA PHE A 274 -12.72 20.50 4.40
C PHE A 274 -13.29 21.81 4.92
N THR A 275 -12.43 22.77 5.27
CA THR A 275 -12.81 24.15 5.58
C THR A 275 -11.85 25.12 4.92
N ASP A 276 -12.36 26.28 4.51
CA ASP A 276 -11.57 27.41 4.01
C ASP A 276 -10.98 28.26 5.16
N ARG A 277 -11.39 28.00 6.40
CA ARG A 277 -10.89 28.70 7.59
C ARG A 277 -9.40 28.39 7.82
N PRO A 278 -8.61 29.40 8.25
CA PRO A 278 -7.24 29.18 8.70
C PRO A 278 -7.16 28.16 9.83
N GLU A 279 -6.10 27.34 9.84
CA GLU A 279 -5.88 26.32 10.88
C GLU A 279 -5.87 26.91 12.29
N SER A 280 -5.27 28.10 12.45
CA SER A 280 -5.22 28.81 13.73
C SER A 280 -6.59 29.13 14.32
N MET A 281 -7.62 29.33 13.49
CA MET A 281 -8.98 29.62 13.95
C MET A 281 -9.71 28.37 14.46
N ILE A 282 -9.39 27.20 13.92
CA ILE A 282 -10.06 25.93 14.27
C ILE A 282 -9.27 25.12 15.31
N ALA A 283 -7.97 25.38 15.49
CA ALA A 283 -7.09 24.62 16.38
C ALA A 283 -7.58 24.50 17.85
N PRO A 284 -8.13 25.56 18.50
CA PRO A 284 -8.66 25.42 19.86
C PRO A 284 -9.84 24.45 19.95
N TYR A 285 -10.74 24.49 18.96
CA TYR A 285 -11.85 23.54 18.85
C TYR A 285 -11.34 22.12 18.65
N LEU A 286 -10.41 21.91 17.71
CA LEU A 286 -9.84 20.58 17.43
C LEU A 286 -9.11 19.98 18.63
N THR A 287 -8.45 20.82 19.45
CA THR A 287 -7.80 20.39 20.70
C THR A 287 -8.84 19.87 21.69
N SER A 288 -9.88 20.65 21.94
CA SER A 288 -10.99 20.28 22.85
C SER A 288 -11.73 19.04 22.35
N LEU A 289 -11.92 18.93 21.03
CA LEU A 289 -12.51 17.77 20.38
C LEU A 289 -11.65 16.52 20.59
N GLN A 290 -10.34 16.60 20.36
CA GLN A 290 -9.44 15.46 20.57
C GLN A 290 -9.44 14.97 22.02
N GLU A 291 -9.48 15.85 23.01
CA GLU A 291 -9.55 15.47 24.42
C GLU A 291 -10.83 14.69 24.74
N ARG A 292 -11.98 15.15 24.23
CA ARG A 292 -13.27 14.46 24.36
C ARG A 292 -13.32 13.11 23.64
N LEU A 293 -12.65 13.01 22.48
CA LEU A 293 -12.72 11.83 21.62
C LEU A 293 -11.66 10.77 21.92
N ARG A 294 -10.57 11.12 22.61
CA ARG A 294 -9.48 10.19 22.98
C ARG A 294 -9.97 8.96 23.75
N PRO A 295 -10.87 9.05 24.77
CA PRO A 295 -11.40 7.88 25.47
C PRO A 295 -12.20 6.91 24.57
N HIS A 296 -12.69 7.40 23.44
CA HIS A 296 -13.47 6.64 22.47
C HIS A 296 -12.60 6.04 21.35
N GLY A 297 -11.27 6.24 21.40
CA GLY A 297 -10.35 5.77 20.38
C GLY A 297 -10.49 6.49 19.04
N ILE A 298 -11.05 7.70 19.04
CA ILE A 298 -11.17 8.54 17.84
C ILE A 298 -10.04 9.58 17.86
N GLN A 299 -9.29 9.61 16.76
CA GLN A 299 -8.21 10.54 16.50
C GLN A 299 -8.69 11.66 15.58
N VAL A 300 -8.28 12.89 15.91
CA VAL A 300 -8.52 14.11 15.16
C VAL A 300 -7.17 14.61 14.64
N GLY A 301 -7.09 14.93 13.35
CA GLY A 301 -5.93 15.57 12.76
C GLY A 301 -6.34 16.73 11.85
N SER A 302 -5.47 17.72 11.72
CA SER A 302 -5.59 18.81 10.75
C SER A 302 -4.43 18.76 9.75
N TYR A 303 -4.74 19.03 8.49
CA TYR A 303 -3.80 18.97 7.37
C TYR A 303 -4.02 20.20 6.48
N PRO A 304 -3.30 21.31 6.71
CA PRO A 304 -3.42 22.50 5.88
C PRO A 304 -2.95 22.24 4.45
N ILE A 305 -3.65 22.82 3.49
CA ILE A 305 -3.19 22.97 2.11
C ILE A 305 -2.93 24.45 1.86
N LEU A 306 -1.68 24.72 1.50
CA LEU A 306 -1.22 26.08 1.24
C LEU A 306 -2.17 26.80 0.26
N TYR A 307 -2.64 27.98 0.68
CA TYR A 307 -3.56 28.86 -0.05
C TYR A 307 -4.95 28.28 -0.39
N LYS A 308 -5.35 27.13 0.18
CA LYS A 308 -6.67 26.53 -0.12
C LYS A 308 -7.55 26.35 1.10
N GLY A 309 -6.99 26.01 2.26
CA GLY A 309 -7.76 25.70 3.46
C GLY A 309 -7.18 24.52 4.22
N VAL A 310 -7.99 23.85 5.02
CA VAL A 310 -7.56 22.78 5.93
C VAL A 310 -8.46 21.56 5.76
N PHE A 311 -7.84 20.38 5.66
CA PHE A 311 -8.53 19.11 5.86
C PHE A 311 -8.46 18.70 7.32
N VAL A 312 -9.61 18.50 7.95
CA VAL A 312 -9.74 17.84 9.24
C VAL A 312 -10.06 16.37 8.99
N SER A 313 -9.27 15.46 9.58
CA SER A 313 -9.43 14.02 9.47
C SER A 313 -9.87 13.45 10.81
N LEU A 314 -10.99 12.72 10.79
CA LEU A 314 -11.47 11.93 11.93
C LEU A 314 -11.20 10.46 11.62
N ILE A 315 -10.43 9.79 12.48
CA ILE A 315 -10.08 8.39 12.35
C ILE A 315 -10.57 7.64 13.59
N GLY A 316 -11.36 6.59 13.41
CA GLY A 316 -11.87 5.80 14.52
C GLY A 316 -12.60 4.56 14.04
N ARG A 317 -13.17 3.80 14.95
CA ARG A 317 -14.06 2.68 14.62
C ARG A 317 -15.47 3.07 15.05
N ASP A 318 -16.46 2.84 14.20
CA ASP A 318 -17.83 2.88 14.68
C ASP A 318 -18.01 1.73 15.68
N LEU A 319 -18.32 2.07 16.93
CA LEU A 319 -18.44 1.11 18.03
C LEU A 319 -19.65 0.19 17.81
N SER A 320 -19.45 -0.84 16.99
CA SER A 320 -20.27 -2.04 16.91
C SER A 320 -19.94 -2.93 18.11
N SER A 321 -20.19 -2.50 19.34
CA SER A 321 -20.48 -3.49 20.38
C SER A 321 -21.94 -3.90 20.20
N LYS A 322 -22.16 -5.22 20.20
CA LYS A 322 -23.45 -5.91 20.22
C LYS A 322 -24.43 -5.22 21.20
N THR A 323 -25.19 -4.23 20.75
CA THR A 323 -26.37 -3.77 21.50
C THR A 323 -27.56 -4.43 20.83
N LEU A 324 -28.33 -5.18 21.61
CA LEU A 324 -29.63 -5.69 21.19
C LEU A 324 -30.49 -4.51 20.71
N PRO A 325 -31.39 -4.68 19.72
CA PRO A 325 -32.19 -3.60 19.19
C PRO A 325 -33.11 -3.04 20.30
N GLY A 326 -32.89 -1.79 20.73
CA GLY A 326 -33.83 -1.10 21.64
C GLY A 326 -33.22 -0.13 22.65
N GLU A 327 -31.94 -0.24 22.99
CA GLU A 327 -31.29 0.71 23.91
C GLU A 327 -30.52 1.78 23.14
N LYS A 328 -30.96 3.05 23.25
CA LYS A 328 -30.09 4.20 22.98
C LYS A 328 -28.99 4.21 24.04
N ASP A 329 -27.87 3.57 23.73
CA ASP A 329 -26.70 3.43 24.59
C ASP A 329 -26.14 4.83 24.91
N LYS A 330 -26.28 5.30 26.17
CA LYS A 330 -25.97 6.66 26.63
C LYS A 330 -24.47 7.03 26.66
N GLY A 331 -23.64 6.36 25.87
CA GLY A 331 -22.19 6.61 25.80
C GLY A 331 -21.55 6.23 24.46
N LYS A 332 -22.34 5.97 23.42
CA LYS A 332 -21.81 5.70 22.08
C LYS A 332 -21.55 7.00 21.33
N VAL A 333 -20.36 7.11 20.75
CA VAL A 333 -19.96 8.19 19.86
C VAL A 333 -19.86 7.63 18.46
N TRP A 334 -20.70 8.11 17.55
CA TRP A 334 -20.69 7.70 16.14
C TRP A 334 -19.78 8.65 15.35
N LEU A 335 -18.88 8.10 14.54
CA LEU A 335 -17.93 8.92 13.79
C LEU A 335 -18.65 9.87 12.83
N ALA A 336 -19.77 9.42 12.24
CA ALA A 336 -20.63 10.24 11.39
C ALA A 336 -21.29 11.42 12.13
N GLU A 337 -21.75 11.23 13.36
CA GLU A 337 -22.35 12.31 14.17
C GLU A 337 -21.29 13.35 14.55
N VAL A 338 -20.10 12.88 14.93
CA VAL A 338 -18.95 13.76 15.19
C VAL A 338 -18.55 14.52 13.93
N ALA A 339 -18.53 13.87 12.77
CA ALA A 339 -18.21 14.54 11.51
C ALA A 339 -19.20 15.68 11.19
N GLN A 340 -20.50 15.47 11.42
CA GLN A 340 -21.51 16.52 11.25
C GLN A 340 -21.36 17.65 12.28
N GLU A 341 -20.97 17.33 13.51
CA GLU A 341 -20.63 18.34 14.52
C GLU A 341 -19.45 19.20 14.04
N VAL A 342 -18.36 18.56 13.64
CA VAL A 342 -17.15 19.22 13.13
C VAL A 342 -17.47 20.08 11.93
N GLU A 343 -18.23 19.57 10.96
CA GLU A 343 -18.68 20.30 9.78
C GLU A 343 -19.35 21.63 10.14
N ARG A 344 -20.27 21.62 11.13
CA ARG A 344 -20.94 22.85 11.59
C ARG A 344 -19.98 23.80 12.31
N GLU A 345 -19.18 23.29 13.24
CA GLU A 345 -18.31 24.11 14.09
C GLU A 345 -17.20 24.80 13.30
N ILE A 346 -16.63 24.11 12.30
CA ILE A 346 -15.58 24.68 11.45
C ILE A 346 -16.11 25.36 10.19
N GLY A 347 -17.44 25.40 10.00
CA GLY A 347 -18.08 25.90 8.78
C GLY A 347 -17.56 25.20 7.52
N GLY A 348 -17.36 23.89 7.61
CA GLY A 348 -16.76 23.08 6.55
C GLY A 348 -17.79 22.29 5.74
N ARG A 349 -17.28 21.31 4.98
CA ARG A 349 -18.06 20.29 4.28
C ARG A 349 -17.39 18.93 4.40
N ILE A 350 -18.15 17.87 4.62
CA ILE A 350 -17.63 16.50 4.50
C ILE A 350 -17.24 16.25 3.03
N VAL A 351 -16.07 15.64 2.81
CA VAL A 351 -15.52 15.40 1.48
C VAL A 351 -15.24 13.91 1.24
N SER A 352 -15.39 13.50 -0.01
CA SER A 352 -14.97 12.18 -0.49
C SER A 352 -13.45 12.07 -0.65
N GLU A 353 -12.93 10.84 -0.73
CA GLU A 353 -11.51 10.63 -0.97
C GLU A 353 -11.06 11.14 -2.35
N GLU A 354 -11.92 11.04 -3.38
CA GLU A 354 -11.62 11.57 -4.71
C GLU A 354 -11.48 13.09 -4.70
N GLU A 355 -12.36 13.79 -3.98
CA GLU A 355 -12.28 15.25 -3.81
C GLU A 355 -11.01 15.65 -3.08
N VAL A 356 -10.63 14.92 -2.02
CA VAL A 356 -9.38 15.16 -1.28
C VAL A 356 -8.17 15.03 -2.22
N ALA A 357 -8.13 13.97 -3.03
CA ALA A 357 -7.04 13.75 -3.98
C ALA A 357 -6.98 14.85 -5.06
N ALA A 358 -8.13 15.29 -5.58
CA ALA A 358 -8.22 16.38 -6.54
C ALA A 358 -7.76 17.73 -5.94
N GLN A 359 -8.10 18.00 -4.68
CA GLN A 359 -7.72 19.24 -4.00
C GLN A 359 -6.21 19.30 -3.73
N LYS A 360 -5.58 18.16 -3.44
CA LYS A 360 -4.12 18.05 -3.21
C LYS A 360 -3.28 18.13 -4.49
N SER A 361 -3.80 17.65 -5.62
CA SER A 361 -3.07 17.60 -6.89
C SER A 361 -3.13 18.89 -7.72
N ARG A 362 -4.15 19.74 -7.52
CA ARG A 362 -4.28 21.00 -8.27
C ARG A 362 -3.19 22.00 -7.85
N PRO A 363 -2.39 22.58 -8.75
CA PRO A 363 -1.45 23.64 -8.39
C PRO A 363 -2.22 24.87 -7.85
N PRO A 364 -1.60 25.71 -7.00
CA PRO A 364 -2.19 26.97 -6.61
C PRO A 364 -2.45 27.81 -7.87
N SER A 365 -3.65 28.40 -7.95
CA SER A 365 -3.95 29.37 -9.00
C SER A 365 -2.92 30.51 -8.91
N PRO A 366 -2.35 30.99 -10.03
CA PRO A 366 -1.51 32.18 -9.99
C PRO A 366 -2.34 33.34 -9.41
N GLU A 367 -1.77 34.06 -8.45
CA GLU A 367 -2.40 35.24 -7.86
C GLU A 367 -2.83 36.21 -8.98
N PRO A 368 -3.98 36.89 -8.85
CA PRO A 368 -4.27 38.00 -9.75
C PRO A 368 -3.18 39.05 -9.53
N SER A 369 -2.32 39.23 -10.54
CA SER A 369 -1.32 40.28 -10.57
C SER A 369 -1.97 41.60 -10.20
N ALA A 370 -1.58 42.17 -9.07
CA ALA A 370 -1.97 43.53 -8.71
C ALA A 370 -1.53 44.44 -9.86
N SER A 371 -2.51 44.94 -10.61
CA SER A 371 -2.32 45.95 -11.64
C SER A 371 -1.75 47.19 -10.97
N LEU A 372 -0.47 47.46 -11.21
CA LEU A 372 0.15 48.75 -10.97
C LEU A 372 -0.50 49.77 -11.92
N SER A 373 -1.60 50.39 -11.49
CA SER A 373 -2.16 51.58 -12.12
C SER A 373 -1.69 52.82 -11.37
N ASP A 374 -1.00 53.68 -12.12
CA ASP A 374 -0.90 55.13 -11.96
C ASP A 374 -0.31 55.69 -10.66
N ALA A 375 1.03 55.84 -10.65
CA ALA A 375 1.70 56.89 -9.88
C ALA A 375 2.38 57.87 -10.86
N LYS A 376 1.84 59.10 -10.93
CA LYS A 376 2.46 60.26 -11.60
C LYS A 376 3.85 60.53 -11.00
N PRO A 377 4.86 60.96 -11.79
CA PRO A 377 6.14 61.39 -11.24
C PRO A 377 6.00 62.82 -10.72
N GLU A 378 6.17 63.00 -9.41
CA GLU A 378 6.43 64.31 -8.81
C GLU A 378 7.92 64.64 -8.89
N SER A 379 8.17 65.93 -9.10
CA SER A 379 9.40 66.58 -9.52
C SER A 379 10.60 66.41 -8.57
N ALA A 380 11.78 66.35 -9.20
CA ALA A 380 13.09 66.48 -8.58
C ALA A 380 13.24 67.75 -7.74
N ASN A 381 13.88 67.64 -6.57
CA ASN A 381 14.69 68.70 -5.98
C ASN A 381 15.79 68.17 -5.05
N ASP A 382 17.02 68.52 -5.44
CA ASP A 382 18.20 68.93 -4.66
C ASP A 382 18.86 67.98 -3.61
N PRO A 383 20.10 67.51 -3.86
CA PRO A 383 20.95 66.84 -2.88
C PRO A 383 21.88 67.84 -2.18
N SER A 384 21.45 68.43 -1.07
CA SER A 384 22.38 69.06 -0.14
C SER A 384 21.82 69.10 1.29
N GLN A 385 22.20 68.12 2.10
CA GLN A 385 22.61 68.29 3.50
C GLN A 385 22.94 66.92 4.12
N ALA A 386 24.23 66.60 4.11
CA ALA A 386 24.83 65.72 5.09
C ALA A 386 25.19 66.57 6.33
N ASN A 387 24.79 66.15 7.53
CA ASN A 387 25.73 65.96 8.63
C ASN A 387 25.10 65.41 9.92
N GLU A 388 25.89 64.50 10.53
CA GLU A 388 26.07 64.27 11.97
C GLU A 388 24.88 63.90 12.87
N LYS A 389 24.90 62.65 13.35
CA LYS A 389 25.15 62.27 14.77
C LYS A 389 25.02 60.73 14.87
N ALA A 390 26.12 59.98 15.02
CA ALA A 390 26.85 59.69 16.26
C ALA A 390 26.09 58.75 17.24
N LYS A 391 26.62 57.52 17.33
CA LYS A 391 26.71 56.61 18.50
C LYS A 391 25.49 56.55 19.45
N TYR A 392 24.82 55.38 19.47
CA TYR A 392 24.89 54.41 20.57
C TYR A 392 24.35 53.06 20.10
#